data_AF-A0A2U2HIN9-F1
#
_entry.id   AF-A0A2U2HIN9-F1
#
_cell.length_a   1.000
_cell.length_b   1.000
_cell.length_c   1.000
_cell.angle_alpha   90.00
_cell.angle_beta   90.00
_cell.angle_gamma   90.00
#
_symmetry.space_group_name_H-M   'P 1'
#
loop_
_entity.id
_entity.type
_entity.pdbx_description
1 polymer ?
#
loop_
_entity_poly.entity_id
_entity_poly.type
_entity_poly.pdbx_seq_one_letter_code
_entity_poly.pdbx_strand_id
1 'polypeptide(L)'
;MNDMTKAESQDAPAAAAANPNPAPAGVPLEKAAEAPGAGAISAARLQQASEIVQRMREQIGHAVVGQQAVVDQVLACCLAGGHVLIEGVPGLGKTLLVKALAKTFSGDFSRIQFTPDLMPADVMGHAMFDMKNQSFSVRKGPVFAHLLLADEINRAPAKTQSSLLEVMQERQVTIEGQSHPLAPPFMVLATQNPLENEGTYPLPEAQLDRFLIKVRIAYPSEQEELALLRQVTRARVGDGLDVARVATLVKPETIVALQNLVALIRVDEAVAAYAVRIVRATRDWRGIAVGAGPRGSIALVRMARAMALIGGRDFVTPDDIKTASLPVLRHRVALSPESELDGLDSDDLLAALVAQVAAPRV
;
A
#
# COMPACT_ATOMS: atom_id res chain seq x y z
N MET A 1 -23.65 -58.77 50.00
CA MET A 1 -22.81 -58.88 51.20
C MET A 1 -21.76 -57.79 51.10
N ASN A 2 -21.82 -56.84 52.06
CA ASN A 2 -20.83 -55.86 52.54
C ASN A 2 -19.39 -55.93 51.97
N ASP A 3 -18.59 -54.86 51.89
CA ASP A 3 -18.63 -53.59 52.62
C ASP A 3 -17.74 -52.53 51.93
N MET A 4 -17.94 -51.29 52.37
CA MET A 4 -17.18 -50.08 52.08
C MET A 4 -15.74 -50.09 52.64
N THR A 5 -14.81 -49.35 52.00
CA THR A 5 -13.94 -48.30 52.61
C THR A 5 -12.98 -47.72 51.55
N LYS A 6 -13.19 -46.47 51.12
CA LYS A 6 -12.41 -45.25 51.45
C LYS A 6 -10.95 -45.21 50.94
N ALA A 7 -10.69 -44.32 49.97
CA ALA A 7 -9.50 -43.47 49.85
C ALA A 7 -9.78 -42.40 48.77
N GLU A 8 -10.19 -41.20 49.17
CA GLU A 8 -9.33 -40.00 49.31
C GLU A 8 -9.17 -39.21 48.00
N SER A 9 -9.91 -38.10 47.99
CA SER A 9 -9.82 -36.95 47.11
C SER A 9 -8.51 -36.18 47.32
N GLN A 10 -7.75 -35.97 46.26
CA GLN A 10 -6.81 -34.84 46.17
C GLN A 10 -6.96 -34.16 44.81
N ASP A 11 -7.64 -33.01 44.86
CA ASP A 11 -7.50 -31.91 43.92
C ASP A 11 -6.03 -31.46 43.89
N ALA A 12 -5.45 -31.40 42.70
CA ALA A 12 -4.27 -30.58 42.43
C ALA A 12 -4.43 -29.90 41.06
N PRO A 13 -4.09 -28.61 40.95
CA PRO A 13 -4.73 -27.69 40.02
C PRO A 13 -4.08 -27.68 38.64
N ALA A 14 -4.89 -27.34 37.64
CA ALA A 14 -4.47 -27.06 36.28
C ALA A 14 -3.35 -26.00 36.26
N ALA A 15 -2.19 -26.39 35.74
CA ALA A 15 -1.10 -25.49 35.45
C ALA A 15 -1.53 -24.50 34.37
N ALA A 16 -1.91 -23.30 34.80
CA ALA A 16 -2.06 -22.14 33.95
C ALA A 16 -0.68 -21.81 33.35
N ALA A 17 -0.50 -22.15 32.08
CA ALA A 17 0.63 -21.68 31.30
C ALA A 17 0.55 -20.15 31.23
N ALA A 18 1.48 -19.51 31.93
CA ALA A 18 1.63 -18.06 31.98
C ALA A 18 1.92 -17.53 30.57
N ASN A 19 0.99 -16.74 30.03
CA ASN A 19 1.24 -15.87 28.88
C ASN A 19 2.35 -14.89 29.25
N PRO A 20 3.52 -14.90 28.59
CA PRO A 20 4.47 -13.83 28.76
C PRO A 20 4.05 -12.69 27.81
N ASN A 21 3.81 -11.53 28.42
CA ASN A 21 3.76 -10.19 27.82
C ASN A 21 2.37 -9.66 27.36
N PRO A 22 1.75 -8.75 28.14
CA PRO A 22 0.67 -7.92 27.61
C PRO A 22 1.24 -6.92 26.59
N ALA A 23 0.54 -6.76 25.47
CA ALA A 23 0.82 -5.72 24.48
C ALA A 23 0.90 -4.34 25.17
N PRO A 24 1.85 -3.46 24.81
CA PRO A 24 1.84 -2.10 25.34
C PRO A 24 0.56 -1.41 24.85
N ALA A 25 -0.23 -0.91 25.80
CA ALA A 25 -1.39 -0.07 25.55
C ALA A 25 -1.01 1.05 24.58
N GLY A 26 -1.90 1.36 23.63
CA GLY A 26 -1.67 2.34 22.56
C GLY A 26 -1.08 3.64 23.10
N VAL A 27 0.21 3.84 22.85
CA VAL A 27 0.93 5.07 23.21
C VAL A 27 0.64 6.08 22.10
N PRO A 28 -0.09 7.18 22.38
CA PRO A 28 -0.23 8.25 21.41
C PRO A 28 1.16 8.79 21.08
N LEU A 29 1.45 9.07 19.81
CA LEU A 29 2.55 9.97 19.46
C LEU A 29 2.22 11.31 20.12
N GLU A 30 2.89 11.64 21.23
CA GLU A 30 2.63 12.87 21.98
C GLU A 30 2.70 14.08 21.05
N LYS A 31 1.65 14.92 21.09
CA LYS A 31 1.67 16.27 20.53
C LYS A 31 2.56 17.15 21.41
N ALA A 32 3.88 17.05 21.26
CA ALA A 32 4.77 18.09 21.77
C ALA A 32 4.61 19.34 20.89
N ALA A 33 4.20 20.44 21.52
CA ALA A 33 4.14 21.75 20.88
C ALA A 33 5.53 22.14 20.36
N GLU A 34 5.68 22.29 19.04
CA GLU A 34 6.92 22.78 18.44
C GLU A 34 6.93 24.31 18.48
N ALA A 35 7.88 24.87 19.23
CA ALA A 35 8.41 26.20 18.99
C ALA A 35 9.09 26.22 17.61
N PRO A 36 9.02 27.33 16.85
CA PRO A 36 9.53 27.39 15.49
C PRO A 36 11.06 27.42 15.48
N GLY A 37 11.69 26.27 15.24
CA GLY A 37 13.13 26.18 14.95
C GLY A 37 13.84 24.92 15.47
N ALA A 38 13.62 23.75 14.86
CA ALA A 38 14.57 22.62 14.83
C ALA A 38 14.04 21.49 13.93
N GLY A 39 14.47 21.43 12.66
CA GLY A 39 14.05 20.43 11.67
C GLY A 39 14.62 19.02 11.86
N ALA A 40 14.93 18.60 13.09
CA ALA A 40 15.53 17.30 13.38
C ALA A 40 14.53 16.39 14.12
N ILE A 41 14.29 15.20 13.57
CA ILE A 41 13.47 14.17 14.22
C ILE A 41 14.23 13.71 15.47
N SER A 42 13.61 13.78 16.65
CA SER A 42 14.24 13.27 17.87
C SER A 42 14.46 11.76 17.78
N ALA A 43 15.58 11.26 18.33
CA ALA A 43 15.90 9.84 18.29
C ALA A 43 14.79 8.97 18.91
N ALA A 44 14.16 9.44 19.99
CA ALA A 44 13.04 8.75 20.62
C ALA A 44 11.81 8.65 19.70
N ARG A 45 11.48 9.73 18.98
CA ARG A 45 10.34 9.76 18.04
C ARG A 45 10.60 8.88 16.82
N LEU A 46 11.83 8.87 16.32
CA LEU A 46 12.25 7.97 15.25
C LEU A 46 12.14 6.50 15.67
N GLN A 47 12.66 6.17 16.87
CA GLN A 47 12.62 4.82 17.40
C GLN A 47 11.18 4.33 17.56
N GLN A 48 10.30 5.13 18.16
CA GLN A 48 8.88 4.79 18.31
C GLN A 48 8.20 4.59 16.95
N ALA A 49 8.46 5.48 15.99
CA ALA A 49 7.90 5.36 14.64
C ALA A 49 8.40 4.08 13.93
N SER A 50 9.68 3.78 14.03
CA SER A 50 10.29 2.58 13.44
C SER A 50 9.71 1.31 14.07
N GLU A 51 9.54 1.25 15.39
CA GLU A 51 8.93 0.11 16.08
C GLU A 51 7.49 -0.14 15.64
N ILE A 52 6.68 0.92 15.50
CA ILE A 52 5.31 0.80 14.99
C ILE A 52 5.33 0.22 13.57
N VAL A 53 6.16 0.79 12.69
CA VAL A 53 6.25 0.38 11.28
C VAL A 53 6.74 -1.05 11.13
N GLN A 54 7.74 -1.48 11.92
CA GLN A 54 8.23 -2.85 11.91
C GLN A 54 7.16 -3.84 12.40
N ARG A 55 6.43 -3.51 13.46
CA ARG A 55 5.31 -4.35 13.90
C ARG A 55 4.20 -4.43 12.86
N MET A 56 3.87 -3.32 12.19
CA MET A 56 2.91 -3.34 11.08
C MET A 56 3.38 -4.28 9.95
N ARG A 57 4.65 -4.16 9.56
CA ARG A 57 5.28 -5.01 8.54
C ARG A 57 5.19 -6.50 8.91
N GLU A 58 5.54 -6.87 10.14
CA GLU A 58 5.43 -8.24 10.66
C GLU A 58 3.99 -8.76 10.61
N GLN A 59 3.04 -7.95 11.10
CA GLN A 59 1.62 -8.32 11.11
C GLN A 59 1.06 -8.55 9.70
N ILE A 60 1.44 -7.73 8.73
CA ILE A 60 1.05 -7.89 7.33
C ILE A 60 1.74 -9.14 6.73
N GLY A 61 3.01 -9.35 7.05
CA GLY A 61 3.79 -10.52 6.61
C GLY A 61 3.25 -11.87 7.13
N HIS A 62 2.53 -11.90 8.25
CA HIS A 62 1.83 -13.10 8.71
C HIS A 62 0.59 -13.46 7.86
N ALA A 63 -0.02 -12.45 7.24
CA ALA A 63 -1.18 -12.67 6.37
C ALA A 63 -0.75 -13.11 4.98
N VAL A 64 0.36 -12.59 4.44
CA VAL A 64 0.77 -12.81 3.04
C VAL A 64 2.03 -13.68 2.96
N VAL A 65 1.93 -14.83 2.27
CA VAL A 65 3.05 -15.75 2.06
C VAL A 65 3.90 -15.32 0.86
N GLY A 66 5.22 -15.24 1.02
CA GLY A 66 6.16 -15.13 -0.10
C GLY A 66 6.28 -13.76 -0.77
N GLN A 67 5.63 -12.72 -0.24
CA GLN A 67 5.55 -11.42 -0.91
C GLN A 67 6.11 -10.27 -0.07
N GLN A 68 7.23 -10.51 0.64
CA GLN A 68 7.82 -9.50 1.54
C GLN A 68 8.16 -8.18 0.82
N ALA A 69 8.68 -8.25 -0.41
CA ALA A 69 8.97 -7.05 -1.21
C ALA A 69 7.69 -6.26 -1.56
N VAL A 70 6.57 -6.94 -1.82
CA VAL A 70 5.27 -6.30 -2.09
C VAL A 70 4.74 -5.65 -0.82
N VAL A 71 4.84 -6.33 0.33
CA VAL A 71 4.48 -5.77 1.64
C VAL A 71 5.26 -4.50 1.91
N ASP A 72 6.58 -4.53 1.73
CA ASP A 72 7.46 -3.37 1.95
C ASP A 72 7.13 -2.21 1.01
N GLN A 73 6.88 -2.48 -0.27
CA GLN A 73 6.48 -1.46 -1.25
C GLN A 73 5.12 -0.82 -0.92
N VAL A 74 4.12 -1.63 -0.56
CA VAL A 74 2.78 -1.15 -0.24
C VAL A 74 2.77 -0.37 1.07
N LEU A 75 3.49 -0.85 2.10
CA LEU A 75 3.65 -0.14 3.36
C LEU A 75 4.41 1.19 3.16
N ALA A 76 5.51 1.18 2.40
CA ALA A 76 6.25 2.39 2.06
C ALA A 76 5.38 3.39 1.30
N CYS A 77 4.55 2.93 0.35
CA CYS A 77 3.62 3.79 -0.36
C CYS A 77 2.55 4.40 0.56
N CYS A 78 2.03 3.62 1.52
CA CYS A 78 1.09 4.11 2.54
C CYS A 78 1.73 5.21 3.40
N LEU A 79 2.95 4.97 3.88
CA LEU A 79 3.73 5.94 4.66
C LEU A 79 4.18 7.16 3.85
N ALA A 80 4.35 7.01 2.54
CA ALA A 80 4.62 8.11 1.64
C ALA A 80 3.34 8.90 1.27
N GLY A 81 2.14 8.42 1.62
CA GLY A 81 0.85 9.04 1.28
C GLY A 81 0.52 8.97 -0.22
N GLY A 82 0.82 7.84 -0.86
CA GLY A 82 0.57 7.59 -2.28
C GLY A 82 -0.45 6.48 -2.54
N HIS A 83 -0.74 6.26 -3.83
CA HIS A 83 -1.60 5.18 -4.31
C HIS A 83 -0.77 4.11 -5.06
N VAL A 84 -1.25 2.87 -5.04
CA VAL A 84 -0.55 1.72 -5.63
C VAL A 84 -1.35 1.18 -6.81
N LEU A 85 -0.67 0.92 -7.91
CA LEU A 85 -1.20 0.11 -9.01
C LEU A 85 -0.61 -1.30 -8.92
N ILE A 86 -1.43 -2.33 -8.83
CA ILE A 86 -1.01 -3.73 -8.67
C ILE A 86 -1.31 -4.51 -9.95
N GLU A 87 -0.27 -4.82 -10.69
CA GLU A 87 -0.34 -5.73 -11.83
C GLU A 87 -0.04 -7.16 -11.36
N GLY A 88 -0.88 -8.11 -11.76
CA GLY A 88 -0.66 -9.53 -11.46
C GLY A 88 -1.94 -10.33 -11.61
N VAL A 89 -1.82 -11.65 -11.63
CA VAL A 89 -2.98 -12.53 -11.87
C VAL A 89 -3.93 -12.57 -10.66
N PRO A 90 -5.20 -12.94 -10.87
CA PRO A 90 -6.16 -13.18 -9.79
C PRO A 90 -5.67 -14.25 -8.80
N GLY A 91 -6.12 -14.17 -7.54
CA GLY A 91 -5.87 -15.20 -6.53
C GLY A 91 -4.56 -15.06 -5.73
N LEU A 92 -3.68 -14.10 -6.05
CA LEU A 92 -2.38 -13.91 -5.37
C LEU A 92 -2.46 -13.17 -4.02
N GLY A 93 -3.60 -13.21 -3.32
CA GLY A 93 -3.72 -12.63 -1.98
C GLY A 93 -3.76 -11.09 -1.93
N LYS A 94 -4.00 -10.39 -3.05
CA LYS A 94 -4.12 -8.91 -3.11
C LYS A 94 -5.15 -8.36 -2.11
N THR A 95 -6.33 -8.97 -2.06
CA THR A 95 -7.39 -8.60 -1.11
C THR A 95 -6.95 -8.82 0.35
N LEU A 96 -6.18 -9.86 0.60
CA LEU A 96 -5.67 -10.17 1.94
C LEU A 96 -4.64 -9.14 2.39
N LEU A 97 -3.73 -8.74 1.50
CA LEU A 97 -2.74 -7.69 1.76
C LEU A 97 -3.40 -6.38 2.20
N VAL A 98 -4.41 -5.91 1.45
CA VAL A 98 -5.08 -4.64 1.76
C VAL A 98 -5.88 -4.72 3.06
N LYS A 99 -6.61 -5.82 3.28
CA LYS A 99 -7.36 -6.02 4.53
C LYS A 99 -6.43 -6.12 5.74
N ALA A 100 -5.29 -6.80 5.61
CA ALA A 100 -4.28 -6.89 6.65
C ALA A 100 -3.74 -5.50 6.99
N LEU A 101 -3.35 -4.71 5.97
CA LEU A 101 -2.87 -3.34 6.16
C LEU A 101 -3.94 -2.48 6.87
N ALA A 102 -5.19 -2.47 6.41
CA ALA A 102 -6.27 -1.72 7.05
C ALA A 102 -6.43 -2.08 8.53
N LYS A 103 -6.38 -3.39 8.85
CA LYS A 103 -6.56 -3.88 10.22
C LYS A 103 -5.46 -3.40 11.17
N THR A 104 -4.21 -3.29 10.70
CA THR A 104 -3.09 -2.84 11.55
C THR A 104 -3.30 -1.46 12.17
N PHE A 105 -4.08 -0.58 11.53
CA PHE A 105 -4.37 0.77 12.04
C PHE A 105 -5.86 1.03 12.28
N SER A 106 -6.69 -0.02 12.34
CA SER A 106 -8.15 0.09 12.49
C SER A 106 -8.82 0.97 11.41
N GLY A 107 -8.28 0.97 10.20
CA GLY A 107 -8.83 1.74 9.09
C GLY A 107 -10.03 1.06 8.45
N ASP A 108 -10.98 1.87 8.01
CA ASP A 108 -12.08 1.41 7.15
C ASP A 108 -11.55 0.92 5.80
N PHE A 109 -11.99 -0.27 5.42
CA PHE A 109 -11.66 -0.92 4.17
C PHE A 109 -12.91 -0.97 3.28
N SER A 110 -12.74 -0.64 2.02
CA SER A 110 -13.76 -0.78 0.99
C SER A 110 -13.18 -1.47 -0.23
N ARG A 111 -14.03 -2.24 -0.92
CA ARG A 111 -13.68 -2.94 -2.15
C ARG A 111 -14.72 -2.62 -3.21
N ILE A 112 -14.25 -2.32 -4.40
CA ILE A 112 -15.07 -2.12 -5.58
C ILE A 112 -14.48 -2.93 -6.74
N GLN A 113 -15.34 -3.63 -7.47
CA GLN A 113 -15.00 -4.31 -8.69
C GLN A 113 -15.32 -3.39 -9.86
N PHE A 114 -14.34 -3.08 -10.70
CA PHE A 114 -14.56 -2.30 -11.90
C PHE A 114 -15.12 -3.21 -13.00
N THR A 115 -16.29 -2.85 -13.50
CA THR A 115 -17.00 -3.56 -14.56
C THR A 115 -17.38 -2.58 -15.68
N PRO A 116 -17.66 -3.07 -16.91
CA PRO A 116 -17.96 -2.18 -18.04
C PRO A 116 -19.21 -1.29 -17.85
N ASP A 117 -20.12 -1.70 -16.97
CA ASP A 117 -21.36 -1.02 -16.63
C ASP A 117 -21.24 -0.07 -15.41
N LEU A 118 -20.10 -0.08 -14.71
CA LEU A 118 -19.89 0.71 -13.52
C LEU A 118 -19.94 2.21 -13.82
N MET A 119 -20.78 2.96 -13.10
CA MET A 119 -20.92 4.40 -13.26
C MET A 119 -20.09 5.19 -12.25
N PRO A 120 -19.73 6.46 -12.54
CA PRO A 120 -19.04 7.33 -11.58
C PRO A 120 -19.78 7.46 -10.23
N ALA A 121 -21.12 7.46 -10.26
CA ALA A 121 -21.96 7.52 -9.07
C ALA A 121 -21.84 6.28 -8.17
N ASP A 122 -21.50 5.12 -8.72
CA ASP A 122 -21.27 3.89 -7.94
C ASP A 122 -19.93 3.94 -7.18
N VAL A 123 -18.99 4.76 -7.66
CA VAL A 123 -17.69 5.01 -7.03
C VAL A 123 -17.79 6.13 -5.98
N MET A 124 -18.37 7.26 -6.40
CA MET A 124 -18.43 8.50 -5.62
C MET A 124 -19.57 8.50 -4.60
N GLY A 125 -20.68 7.83 -4.91
CA GLY A 125 -21.95 8.00 -4.22
C GLY A 125 -22.92 8.89 -5.00
N HIS A 126 -24.16 8.94 -4.53
CA HIS A 126 -25.25 9.68 -5.17
C HIS A 126 -26.24 10.20 -4.14
N ALA A 127 -27.01 11.23 -4.51
CA ALA A 127 -28.14 11.68 -3.73
C ALA A 127 -29.36 10.79 -4.02
N MET A 128 -30.01 10.33 -2.95
CA MET A 128 -31.22 9.52 -3.02
C MET A 128 -32.34 10.27 -2.30
N PHE A 129 -33.46 10.47 -3.01
CA PHE A 129 -34.64 11.11 -2.43
C PHE A 129 -35.32 10.15 -1.44
N ASP A 130 -35.36 10.55 -0.17
CA ASP A 130 -36.09 9.86 0.88
C ASP A 130 -37.57 10.25 0.84
N MET A 131 -38.42 9.36 0.34
CA MET A 131 -39.86 9.59 0.25
C MET A 131 -40.53 9.83 1.61
N LYS A 132 -39.98 9.31 2.71
CA LYS A 132 -40.58 9.50 4.04
C LYS A 132 -40.31 10.90 4.57
N ASN A 133 -39.09 11.37 4.39
CA ASN A 133 -38.63 12.65 4.91
C ASN A 133 -38.75 13.79 3.89
N GLN A 134 -39.23 13.50 2.66
CA GLN A 134 -39.29 14.42 1.52
C GLN A 134 -37.99 15.21 1.32
N SER A 135 -36.84 14.56 1.55
CA SER A 135 -35.53 15.19 1.53
C SER A 135 -34.51 14.35 0.76
N PHE A 136 -33.47 15.00 0.24
CA PHE A 136 -32.36 14.31 -0.41
C PHE A 136 -31.36 13.83 0.65
N SER A 137 -31.10 12.52 0.67
CA SER A 137 -30.08 11.90 1.53
C SER A 137 -28.90 11.46 0.67
N VAL A 138 -27.67 11.81 1.07
CA VAL A 138 -26.47 11.42 0.34
C VAL A 138 -26.05 10.00 0.73
N ARG A 139 -26.05 9.09 -0.25
CA ARG A 139 -25.48 7.75 -0.13
C ARG A 139 -24.01 7.82 -0.53
N LYS A 140 -23.12 7.75 0.47
CA LYS A 140 -21.67 7.73 0.27
C LYS A 140 -21.24 6.48 -0.50
N GLY A 141 -20.42 6.67 -1.53
CA GLY A 141 -19.83 5.58 -2.30
C GLY A 141 -18.67 4.86 -1.59
N PRO A 142 -18.14 3.80 -2.20
CA PRO A 142 -17.04 3.00 -1.65
C PRO A 142 -15.74 3.77 -1.44
N VAL A 143 -15.55 4.93 -2.09
CA VAL A 143 -14.36 5.79 -1.86
C VAL A 143 -14.28 6.39 -0.46
N PHE A 144 -15.39 6.43 0.28
CA PHE A 144 -15.42 6.90 1.67
C PHE A 144 -14.91 5.82 2.64
N ALA A 145 -13.63 5.48 2.51
CA ALA A 145 -12.89 4.56 3.36
C ALA A 145 -11.45 5.05 3.52
N HIS A 146 -10.66 4.40 4.36
CA HIS A 146 -9.23 4.71 4.49
C HIS A 146 -8.41 3.98 3.42
N LEU A 147 -8.73 2.70 3.17
CA LEU A 147 -8.16 1.91 2.09
C LEU A 147 -9.25 1.46 1.12
N LEU A 148 -9.07 1.77 -0.16
CA LEU A 148 -9.92 1.30 -1.25
C LEU A 148 -9.16 0.31 -2.13
N LEU A 149 -9.67 -0.91 -2.24
CA LEU A 149 -9.26 -1.86 -3.27
C LEU A 149 -10.16 -1.69 -4.49
N ALA A 150 -9.59 -1.22 -5.60
CA ALA A 150 -10.26 -1.07 -6.88
C ALA A 150 -9.81 -2.17 -7.84
N ASP A 151 -10.56 -3.26 -7.89
CA ASP A 151 -10.20 -4.42 -8.70
C ASP A 151 -10.49 -4.20 -10.18
N GLU A 152 -9.54 -4.57 -11.04
CA GLU A 152 -9.65 -4.53 -12.51
C GLU A 152 -10.01 -3.15 -13.06
N ILE A 153 -9.30 -2.11 -12.62
CA ILE A 153 -9.58 -0.70 -12.99
C ILE A 153 -9.65 -0.49 -14.52
N ASN A 154 -8.95 -1.31 -15.29
CA ASN A 154 -8.96 -1.31 -16.75
C ASN A 154 -10.27 -1.85 -17.36
N ARG A 155 -11.22 -2.40 -16.61
CA ARG A 155 -12.51 -2.88 -17.17
C ARG A 155 -13.63 -1.84 -17.17
N ALA A 156 -13.50 -0.76 -16.40
CA ALA A 156 -14.52 0.29 -16.40
C ALA A 156 -14.26 1.33 -17.51
N PRO A 157 -15.31 2.04 -17.96
CA PRO A 157 -15.17 3.13 -18.92
C PRO A 157 -14.27 4.26 -18.41
N ALA A 158 -13.66 5.00 -19.34
CA ALA A 158 -12.76 6.12 -19.04
C ALA A 158 -13.37 7.18 -18.10
N LYS A 159 -14.69 7.41 -18.14
CA LYS A 159 -15.39 8.34 -17.24
C LYS A 159 -15.32 7.90 -15.78
N THR A 160 -15.55 6.61 -15.52
CA THR A 160 -15.52 6.01 -14.17
C THR A 160 -14.10 5.89 -13.63
N GLN A 161 -13.13 5.60 -14.51
CA GLN A 161 -11.71 5.68 -14.18
C GLN A 161 -11.34 7.12 -13.76
N SER A 162 -11.75 8.12 -14.56
CA SER A 162 -11.47 9.54 -14.30
C SER A 162 -12.06 10.01 -12.97
N SER A 163 -13.27 9.58 -12.60
CA SER A 163 -13.87 9.95 -11.32
C SER A 163 -13.08 9.41 -10.13
N LEU A 164 -12.60 8.16 -10.18
CA LEU A 164 -11.73 7.63 -9.12
C LEU A 164 -10.42 8.42 -9.00
N LEU A 165 -9.82 8.78 -10.14
CA LEU A 165 -8.55 9.51 -10.19
C LEU A 165 -8.67 10.97 -9.74
N GLU A 166 -9.82 11.60 -9.96
CA GLU A 166 -10.15 12.90 -9.39
C GLU A 166 -10.22 12.81 -7.87
N VAL A 167 -10.93 11.80 -7.34
CA VAL A 167 -11.02 11.54 -5.90
C VAL A 167 -9.64 11.28 -5.27
N MET A 168 -8.76 10.56 -5.97
CA MET A 168 -7.36 10.37 -5.54
C MET A 168 -6.58 11.69 -5.43
N GLN A 169 -6.81 12.62 -6.35
CA GLN A 169 -6.09 13.89 -6.42
C GLN A 169 -6.64 14.93 -5.43
N GLU A 170 -7.96 15.08 -5.39
CA GLU A 170 -8.65 16.11 -4.61
C GLU A 170 -8.92 15.67 -3.16
N ARG A 171 -8.90 14.36 -2.88
CA ARG A 171 -9.21 13.79 -1.55
C ARG A 171 -10.58 14.21 -1.00
N GLN A 172 -11.50 14.52 -1.90
CA GLN A 172 -12.89 14.85 -1.62
C GLN A 172 -13.75 14.42 -2.80
N VAL A 173 -15.05 14.30 -2.56
CA VAL A 173 -16.06 13.96 -3.57
C VAL A 173 -17.11 15.05 -3.58
N THR A 174 -17.49 15.54 -4.76
CA THR A 174 -18.59 16.49 -4.89
C THR A 174 -19.86 15.77 -5.36
N ILE A 175 -20.92 15.83 -4.58
CA ILE A 175 -22.23 15.21 -4.87
C ILE A 175 -23.27 16.31 -4.82
N GLU A 176 -24.03 16.52 -5.92
CA GLU A 176 -25.06 17.58 -6.02
C GLU A 176 -24.56 18.97 -5.59
N GLY A 177 -23.32 19.31 -5.98
CA GLY A 177 -22.69 20.59 -5.65
C GLY A 177 -22.17 20.74 -4.21
N GLN A 178 -22.31 19.71 -3.37
CA GLN A 178 -21.74 19.67 -2.02
C GLN A 178 -20.47 18.84 -1.97
N SER A 179 -19.38 19.43 -1.44
CA SER A 179 -18.10 18.75 -1.28
C SER A 179 -18.04 17.98 0.03
N HIS A 180 -17.67 16.71 -0.06
CA HIS A 180 -17.52 15.79 1.06
C HIS A 180 -16.06 15.32 1.14
N PRO A 181 -15.31 15.70 2.19
CA PRO A 181 -13.92 15.29 2.34
C PRO A 181 -13.80 13.80 2.69
N LEU A 182 -12.70 13.17 2.24
CA LEU A 182 -12.35 11.81 2.64
C LEU A 182 -11.62 11.80 3.99
N ALA A 183 -11.80 10.72 4.76
CA ALA A 183 -11.08 10.55 6.02
C ALA A 183 -9.60 10.20 5.76
N PRO A 184 -8.64 10.90 6.37
CA PRO A 184 -7.22 10.57 6.23
C PRO A 184 -6.81 9.44 7.20
N PRO A 185 -5.86 8.57 6.82
CA PRO A 185 -5.23 8.47 5.50
C PRO A 185 -6.19 7.87 4.46
N PHE A 186 -6.09 8.34 3.22
CA PHE A 186 -6.78 7.76 2.08
C PHE A 186 -5.77 7.19 1.09
N MET A 187 -5.88 5.91 0.78
CA MET A 187 -5.03 5.21 -0.18
C MET A 187 -5.86 4.27 -1.04
N VAL A 188 -5.54 4.25 -2.33
CA VAL A 188 -6.17 3.40 -3.34
C VAL A 188 -5.15 2.38 -3.79
N LEU A 189 -5.56 1.12 -3.80
CA LEU A 189 -4.84 0.02 -4.43
C LEU A 189 -5.69 -0.43 -5.61
N ALA A 190 -5.29 -0.02 -6.82
CA ALA A 190 -5.97 -0.42 -8.04
C ALA A 190 -5.30 -1.67 -8.60
N THR A 191 -6.06 -2.65 -9.07
CA THR A 191 -5.49 -3.86 -9.69
C THR A 191 -5.74 -3.86 -11.19
N GLN A 192 -4.79 -4.44 -11.93
CA GLN A 192 -4.91 -4.71 -13.36
C GLN A 192 -4.52 -6.15 -13.62
N ASN A 193 -5.31 -6.83 -14.45
CA ASN A 193 -4.98 -8.16 -14.95
C ASN A 193 -4.33 -8.01 -16.33
N PRO A 194 -3.03 -8.36 -16.49
CA PRO A 194 -2.34 -8.23 -17.76
C PRO A 194 -2.81 -9.23 -18.83
N LEU A 195 -3.54 -10.29 -18.44
CA LEU A 195 -3.97 -11.36 -19.35
C LEU A 195 -5.33 -11.08 -20.01
N GLU A 196 -6.06 -10.07 -19.55
CA GLU A 196 -7.38 -9.73 -20.09
C GLU A 196 -7.27 -8.64 -21.17
N ASN A 197 -7.37 -9.07 -22.43
CA ASN A 197 -7.36 -8.16 -23.59
C ASN A 197 -8.77 -7.80 -24.08
N GLU A 198 -9.80 -8.54 -23.69
CA GLU A 198 -11.18 -8.29 -24.12
C GLU A 198 -11.91 -7.34 -23.15
N GLY A 199 -12.51 -6.28 -23.70
CA GLY A 199 -13.32 -5.33 -22.91
C GLY A 199 -12.51 -4.49 -21.93
N THR A 200 -11.22 -4.29 -22.18
CA THR A 200 -10.35 -3.44 -21.35
C THR A 200 -10.08 -2.08 -21.99
N TYR A 201 -10.07 -1.06 -21.15
CA TYR A 201 -9.77 0.34 -21.44
C TYR A 201 -8.44 0.67 -20.75
N PRO A 202 -7.34 0.83 -21.52
CA PRO A 202 -6.04 1.15 -20.93
C PRO A 202 -6.10 2.51 -20.25
N LEU A 203 -5.44 2.62 -19.10
CA LEU A 203 -5.27 3.90 -18.42
C LEU A 203 -4.28 4.75 -19.23
N PRO A 204 -4.65 5.98 -19.66
CA PRO A 204 -3.72 6.93 -20.23
C PRO A 204 -2.51 7.19 -19.31
N GLU A 205 -1.36 7.55 -19.88
CA GLU A 205 -0.14 7.84 -19.11
C GLU A 205 -0.36 8.90 -18.02
N ALA A 206 -1.12 9.95 -18.34
CA ALA A 206 -1.47 11.01 -17.38
C ALA A 206 -2.28 10.48 -16.17
N GLN A 207 -2.99 9.36 -16.34
CA GLN A 207 -3.72 8.69 -15.26
C GLN A 207 -2.80 7.76 -14.46
N LEU A 208 -1.97 6.98 -15.15
CA LEU A 208 -0.96 6.12 -14.51
C LEU A 208 -0.03 6.92 -13.60
N ASP A 209 0.37 8.12 -14.00
CA ASP A 209 1.30 8.96 -13.23
C ASP A 209 0.74 9.41 -11.85
N ARG A 210 -0.58 9.34 -11.64
CA ARG A 210 -1.22 9.60 -10.33
C ARG A 210 -0.94 8.49 -9.30
N PHE A 211 -0.57 7.29 -9.74
CA PHE A 211 -0.10 6.24 -8.85
C PHE A 211 1.35 6.50 -8.46
N LEU A 212 1.65 6.45 -7.17
CA LEU A 212 3.01 6.68 -6.68
C LEU A 212 3.93 5.55 -7.18
N ILE A 213 3.45 4.32 -7.09
CA ILE A 213 4.15 3.11 -7.53
C ILE A 213 3.23 2.16 -8.31
N LYS A 214 3.84 1.38 -9.20
CA LYS A 214 3.27 0.17 -9.79
C LYS A 214 4.02 -1.05 -9.26
N VAL A 215 3.30 -1.97 -8.65
CA VAL A 215 3.82 -3.23 -8.09
C VAL A 215 3.40 -4.39 -9.00
N ARG A 216 4.35 -5.26 -9.32
CA ARG A 216 4.11 -6.51 -10.04
C ARG A 216 4.12 -7.66 -9.04
N ILE A 217 3.11 -8.50 -9.07
CA ILE A 217 3.03 -9.72 -8.25
C ILE A 217 3.09 -10.90 -9.21
N ALA A 218 4.21 -11.62 -9.17
CA ALA A 218 4.40 -12.87 -9.89
C ALA A 218 3.77 -14.06 -9.13
N TYR A 219 3.71 -15.21 -9.78
CA TYR A 219 3.38 -16.45 -9.09
C TYR A 219 4.39 -16.73 -7.97
N PRO A 220 3.94 -17.25 -6.82
CA PRO A 220 4.83 -17.65 -5.74
C PRO A 220 5.77 -18.78 -6.21
N SER A 221 6.91 -18.91 -5.54
CA SER A 221 7.75 -20.10 -5.69
C SER A 221 7.03 -21.35 -5.18
N GLU A 222 7.47 -22.54 -5.59
CA GLU A 222 6.90 -23.82 -5.13
C GLU A 222 6.83 -23.91 -3.59
N GLN A 223 7.85 -23.42 -2.89
CA GLN A 223 7.90 -23.41 -1.43
C GLN A 223 6.84 -22.50 -0.81
N GLU A 224 6.65 -21.32 -1.40
CA GLU A 224 5.65 -20.34 -0.96
C GLU A 224 4.24 -20.80 -1.29
N GLU A 225 4.04 -21.41 -2.46
CA GLU A 225 2.76 -22.00 -2.86
C GLU A 225 2.39 -23.18 -1.95
N LEU A 226 3.35 -24.04 -1.61
CA LEU A 226 3.14 -25.12 -0.65
C LEU A 226 2.82 -24.59 0.75
N ALA A 227 3.46 -23.51 1.19
CA ALA A 227 3.15 -22.85 2.45
C ALA A 227 1.74 -22.24 2.44
N LEU A 228 1.35 -21.60 1.35
CA LEU A 228 0.00 -21.07 1.14
C LEU A 228 -1.04 -22.19 1.14
N LEU A 229 -0.80 -23.28 0.41
CA LEU A 229 -1.66 -24.46 0.39
C LEU A 229 -1.84 -25.02 1.80
N ARG A 230 -0.76 -25.20 2.55
CA ARG A 230 -0.81 -25.67 3.94
C ARG A 230 -1.59 -24.71 4.84
N GLN A 231 -1.41 -23.40 4.67
CA GLN A 231 -2.09 -22.38 5.49
C GLN A 231 -3.60 -22.36 5.24
N VAL A 232 -4.02 -22.48 3.97
CA VAL A 232 -5.44 -22.48 3.58
C VAL A 232 -6.11 -23.81 3.94
N THR A 233 -5.43 -24.95 3.78
CA THR A 233 -6.02 -26.29 3.94
C THR A 233 -5.97 -26.86 5.37
N ARG A 234 -5.07 -26.40 6.26
CA ARG A 234 -4.82 -27.10 7.55
C ARG A 234 -5.83 -26.88 8.67
N ALA A 235 -6.83 -25.99 8.59
CA ALA A 235 -7.66 -25.74 9.79
C ALA A 235 -9.03 -25.04 9.62
N ARG A 236 -9.63 -24.89 8.43
CA ARG A 236 -10.96 -24.24 8.32
C ARG A 236 -11.82 -24.76 7.17
N VAL A 237 -13.14 -24.72 7.40
CA VAL A 237 -14.17 -24.81 6.37
C VAL A 237 -14.42 -23.38 5.85
N GLY A 238 -14.12 -23.11 4.58
CA GLY A 238 -14.45 -21.86 3.87
C GLY A 238 -13.24 -21.01 3.40
N ASP A 239 -13.47 -20.20 2.35
CA ASP A 239 -12.48 -19.35 1.64
C ASP A 239 -11.94 -18.15 2.44
N GLY A 240 -12.15 -18.13 3.77
CA GLY A 240 -11.79 -17.00 4.63
C GLY A 240 -10.31 -16.96 4.97
N LEU A 241 -9.51 -16.27 4.15
CA LEU A 241 -8.11 -15.97 4.44
C LEU A 241 -7.97 -15.18 5.77
N ASP A 242 -7.04 -15.61 6.64
CA ASP A 242 -7.04 -15.35 8.07
C ASP A 242 -6.54 -13.94 8.48
N VAL A 243 -7.27 -12.90 8.10
CA VAL A 243 -7.08 -11.54 8.63
C VAL A 243 -7.28 -11.51 10.16
N ALA A 244 -7.91 -12.52 10.77
CA ALA A 244 -8.17 -12.57 12.20
C ALA A 244 -6.87 -12.54 13.04
N ARG A 245 -5.75 -13.09 12.52
CA ARG A 245 -4.45 -13.09 13.21
C ARG A 245 -3.72 -11.75 13.21
N VAL A 246 -4.08 -10.84 12.31
CA VAL A 246 -3.46 -9.52 12.23
C VAL A 246 -3.94 -8.68 13.41
N ALA A 247 -3.05 -8.22 14.26
CA ALA A 247 -3.40 -7.36 15.39
C ALA A 247 -3.63 -5.91 14.94
N THR A 248 -4.63 -5.25 15.55
CA THR A 248 -4.76 -3.80 15.48
C THR A 248 -3.71 -3.18 16.39
N LEU A 249 -2.81 -2.37 15.83
CA LEU A 249 -1.67 -1.78 16.54
C LEU A 249 -1.91 -0.31 16.86
N VAL A 250 -2.42 0.45 15.90
CA VAL A 250 -2.55 1.91 15.98
C VAL A 250 -3.90 2.38 15.45
N LYS A 251 -4.15 3.69 15.47
CA LYS A 251 -5.34 4.33 14.88
C LYS A 251 -4.99 5.05 13.57
N PRO A 252 -5.97 5.41 12.72
CA PRO A 252 -5.73 6.12 11.46
C PRO A 252 -4.90 7.40 11.61
N GLU A 253 -5.09 8.16 12.67
CA GLU A 253 -4.36 9.41 12.93
C GLU A 253 -2.86 9.17 13.14
N THR A 254 -2.49 7.98 13.61
CA THR A 254 -1.08 7.59 13.79
C THR A 254 -0.40 7.43 12.43
N ILE A 255 -1.11 6.90 11.41
CA ILE A 255 -0.57 6.80 10.05
C ILE A 255 -0.33 8.20 9.47
N VAL A 256 -1.25 9.14 9.69
CA VAL A 256 -1.06 10.54 9.27
C VAL A 256 0.15 11.17 9.94
N ALA A 257 0.34 10.92 11.25
CA ALA A 257 1.53 11.38 11.97
C ALA A 257 2.83 10.75 11.44
N LEU A 258 2.81 9.47 11.07
CA LEU A 258 3.94 8.80 10.42
C LEU A 258 4.23 9.37 9.03
N GLN A 259 3.19 9.66 8.22
CA GLN A 259 3.35 10.30 6.90
C GLN A 259 4.04 11.68 7.02
N ASN A 260 3.65 12.46 8.03
CA ASN A 260 4.29 13.75 8.31
C ASN A 260 5.74 13.57 8.77
N LEU A 261 6.03 12.55 9.58
CA LEU A 261 7.40 12.23 9.99
C LEU A 261 8.27 11.79 8.80
N VAL A 262 7.74 10.95 7.91
CA VAL A 262 8.42 10.54 6.67
C VAL A 262 8.81 11.75 5.82
N ALA A 263 7.95 12.77 5.73
CA ALA A 263 8.26 13.99 4.97
C ALA A 263 9.47 14.76 5.52
N LEU A 264 9.79 14.60 6.82
CA LEU A 264 10.92 15.24 7.49
C LEU A 264 12.23 14.46 7.41
N ILE A 265 12.22 13.23 6.88
CA ILE A 265 13.43 12.41 6.72
C ILE A 265 14.42 13.12 5.79
N ARG A 266 15.67 13.17 6.25
CA ARG A 266 16.75 13.93 5.61
C ARG A 266 17.14 13.29 4.27
N VAL A 267 17.36 14.14 3.28
CA VAL A 267 17.83 13.73 1.96
C VAL A 267 18.99 14.64 1.63
N ASP A 268 20.18 14.06 1.49
CA ASP A 268 21.35 14.80 1.05
C ASP A 268 21.18 15.28 -0.40
N GLU A 269 21.72 16.45 -0.73
CA GLU A 269 21.61 17.04 -2.07
C GLU A 269 22.20 16.11 -3.15
N ALA A 270 23.27 15.37 -2.85
CA ALA A 270 23.85 14.41 -3.79
C ALA A 270 22.91 13.24 -4.07
N VAL A 271 22.12 12.80 -3.07
CA VAL A 271 21.11 11.74 -3.20
C VAL A 271 19.88 12.26 -3.96
N ALA A 272 19.43 13.49 -3.68
CA ALA A 272 18.37 14.13 -4.46
C ALA A 272 18.77 14.29 -5.94
N ALA A 273 19.99 14.77 -6.19
CA ALA A 273 20.57 14.86 -7.53
C ALA A 273 20.68 13.49 -8.20
N TYR A 274 20.97 12.42 -7.44
CA TYR A 274 21.00 11.06 -7.97
C TYR A 274 19.63 10.60 -8.49
N ALA A 275 18.55 10.84 -7.74
CA ALA A 275 17.19 10.58 -8.22
C ALA A 275 16.86 11.36 -9.51
N VAL A 276 17.28 12.62 -9.59
CA VAL A 276 17.10 13.43 -10.80
C VAL A 276 17.91 12.84 -11.98
N ARG A 277 19.15 12.41 -11.76
CA ARG A 277 19.98 11.79 -12.80
C ARG A 277 19.35 10.50 -13.34
N ILE A 278 18.84 9.62 -12.48
CA ILE A 278 18.13 8.41 -12.89
C ILE A 278 16.94 8.77 -13.79
N VAL A 279 16.08 9.68 -13.34
CA VAL A 279 14.87 10.07 -14.10
C VAL A 279 15.23 10.72 -15.42
N ARG A 280 16.23 11.61 -15.45
CA ARG A 280 16.67 12.22 -16.71
C ARG A 280 17.24 11.20 -17.67
N ALA A 281 18.03 10.24 -17.18
CA ALA A 281 18.59 9.18 -18.02
C ALA A 281 17.51 8.39 -18.77
N THR A 282 16.31 8.23 -18.20
CA THR A 282 15.20 7.51 -18.89
C THR A 282 14.75 8.19 -20.18
N ARG A 283 15.01 9.49 -20.35
CA ARG A 283 14.57 10.27 -21.52
C ARG A 283 15.50 10.13 -22.71
N ASP A 284 16.75 9.79 -22.43
CA ASP A 284 17.83 9.67 -23.43
C ASP A 284 18.28 8.19 -23.57
N TRP A 285 17.62 7.26 -22.89
CA TRP A 285 17.99 5.84 -22.87
C TRP A 285 17.50 5.11 -24.13
N ARG A 286 18.41 4.36 -24.76
CA ARG A 286 18.07 3.57 -25.94
C ARG A 286 17.03 2.49 -25.58
N GLY A 287 15.93 2.48 -26.32
CA GLY A 287 14.83 1.54 -26.11
C GLY A 287 13.66 2.08 -25.27
N ILE A 288 13.79 3.30 -24.74
CA ILE A 288 12.68 4.03 -24.12
C ILE A 288 12.22 5.12 -25.12
N ALA A 289 10.96 5.04 -25.56
CA ALA A 289 10.36 6.05 -26.44
C ALA A 289 9.92 7.29 -25.66
N VAL A 290 9.36 7.09 -24.45
CA VAL A 290 8.91 8.18 -23.57
C VAL A 290 9.50 7.95 -22.19
N GLY A 291 10.37 8.87 -21.75
CA GLY A 291 11.00 8.82 -20.43
C GLY A 291 10.17 9.47 -19.33
N ALA A 292 10.53 9.20 -18.08
CA ALA A 292 9.80 9.70 -16.91
C ALA A 292 9.89 11.22 -16.74
N GLY A 293 8.74 11.83 -16.41
CA GLY A 293 8.63 13.26 -16.09
C GLY A 293 9.21 13.63 -14.71
N PRO A 294 9.19 14.93 -14.34
CA PRO A 294 9.68 15.42 -13.04
C PRO A 294 8.98 14.77 -11.82
N ARG A 295 7.74 14.31 -11.98
CA ARG A 295 7.02 13.57 -10.93
C ARG A 295 7.69 12.25 -10.57
N GLY A 296 8.46 11.66 -11.49
CA GLY A 296 9.29 10.50 -11.21
C GLY A 296 10.33 10.77 -10.11
N SER A 297 11.06 11.89 -10.16
CA SER A 297 12.10 12.17 -9.15
C SER A 297 11.49 12.50 -7.79
N ILE A 298 10.35 13.19 -7.77
CA ILE A 298 9.57 13.45 -6.56
C ILE A 298 9.10 12.12 -5.94
N ALA A 299 8.59 11.21 -6.76
CA ALA A 299 8.11 9.90 -6.31
C ALA A 299 9.25 9.03 -5.76
N LEU A 300 10.44 9.04 -6.40
CA LEU A 300 11.63 8.33 -5.89
C LEU A 300 12.00 8.80 -4.48
N VAL A 301 12.10 10.11 -4.28
CA VAL A 301 12.48 10.66 -2.96
C VAL A 301 11.41 10.36 -1.90
N ARG A 302 10.12 10.48 -2.24
CA ARG A 302 9.02 10.13 -1.32
C ARG A 302 9.07 8.66 -0.89
N MET A 303 9.25 7.75 -1.86
CA MET A 303 9.38 6.32 -1.57
C MET A 303 10.63 6.01 -0.75
N ALA A 304 11.77 6.60 -1.10
CA ALA A 304 13.03 6.38 -0.42
C ALA A 304 13.02 6.87 1.04
N ARG A 305 12.34 7.99 1.33
CA ARG A 305 12.09 8.42 2.72
C ARG A 305 11.29 7.39 3.51
N ALA A 306 10.21 6.86 2.92
CA ALA A 306 9.40 5.85 3.59
C ALA A 306 10.20 4.54 3.82
N MET A 307 11.03 4.13 2.85
CA MET A 307 11.93 2.99 2.99
C MET A 307 12.99 3.21 4.08
N ALA A 308 13.54 4.42 4.19
CA ALA A 308 14.46 4.79 5.27
C ALA A 308 13.79 4.65 6.66
N LEU A 309 12.54 5.10 6.82
CA LEU A 309 11.80 4.93 8.07
C LEU A 309 11.57 3.46 8.42
N ILE A 310 11.16 2.66 7.42
CA ILE A 310 11.03 1.21 7.60
C ILE A 310 12.37 0.64 8.07
N GLY A 311 13.48 1.05 7.46
CA GLY A 311 14.83 0.68 7.88
C GLY A 311 15.33 1.29 9.20
N GLY A 312 14.51 2.06 9.92
CA GLY A 312 14.87 2.71 11.20
C GLY A 312 15.86 3.87 11.07
N ARG A 313 15.97 4.48 9.88
CA ARG A 313 16.89 5.58 9.58
C ARG A 313 16.14 6.90 9.42
N ASP A 314 16.77 8.00 9.84
CA ASP A 314 16.29 9.37 9.65
C ASP A 314 16.89 10.07 8.41
N PHE A 315 17.61 9.32 7.57
CA PHE A 315 18.21 9.80 6.34
C PHE A 315 18.09 8.77 5.20
N VAL A 316 17.98 9.28 3.97
CA VAL A 316 17.91 8.48 2.75
C VAL A 316 19.31 8.15 2.23
N THR A 317 19.50 6.91 1.78
CA THR A 317 20.71 6.42 1.13
C THR A 317 20.52 6.28 -0.38
N PRO A 318 21.59 6.23 -1.19
CA PRO A 318 21.49 5.94 -2.61
C PRO A 318 20.79 4.61 -2.93
N ASP A 319 20.92 3.60 -2.06
CA ASP A 319 20.32 2.29 -2.28
C ASP A 319 18.79 2.30 -2.05
N ASP A 320 18.28 3.19 -1.21
CA ASP A 320 16.82 3.44 -1.10
C ASP A 320 16.26 3.96 -2.43
N ILE A 321 16.98 4.86 -3.10
CA ILE A 321 16.59 5.39 -4.42
C ILE A 321 16.62 4.30 -5.47
N LYS A 322 17.66 3.45 -5.50
CA LYS A 322 17.74 2.30 -6.43
C LYS A 322 16.59 1.32 -6.22
N THR A 323 16.33 0.95 -4.96
CA THR A 323 15.26 0.00 -4.60
C THR A 323 13.88 0.55 -4.98
N ALA A 324 13.67 1.87 -4.83
CA ALA A 324 12.45 2.53 -5.27
C ALA A 324 12.33 2.70 -6.80
N SER A 325 13.42 2.54 -7.56
CA SER A 325 13.46 2.93 -8.98
C SER A 325 12.49 2.14 -9.85
N LEU A 326 12.52 0.80 -9.79
CA LEU A 326 11.61 -0.03 -10.57
C LEU A 326 10.13 0.24 -10.25
N PRO A 327 9.65 0.13 -9.00
CA PRO A 327 8.23 0.34 -8.71
C PRO A 327 7.76 1.77 -8.99
N VAL A 328 8.64 2.77 -8.93
CA VAL A 328 8.29 4.17 -9.25
C VAL A 328 8.29 4.44 -10.75
N LEU A 329 9.23 3.90 -11.53
CA LEU A 329 9.45 4.35 -12.91
C LEU A 329 8.76 3.47 -13.96
N ARG A 330 8.45 2.21 -13.66
CA ARG A 330 7.95 1.25 -14.68
C ARG A 330 6.66 1.66 -15.39
N HIS A 331 5.80 2.46 -14.76
CA HIS A 331 4.55 2.98 -15.34
C HIS A 331 4.67 4.43 -15.82
N ARG A 332 5.88 4.99 -15.76
CA ARG A 332 6.22 6.35 -16.20
C ARG A 332 7.16 6.34 -17.41
N VAL A 333 7.43 5.16 -17.97
CA VAL A 333 8.21 4.98 -19.19
C VAL A 333 7.41 4.18 -20.20
N ALA A 334 7.54 4.54 -21.47
CA ALA A 334 7.01 3.76 -22.59
C ALA A 334 8.18 3.23 -23.41
N LEU A 335 8.14 1.93 -23.74
CA LEU A 335 9.19 1.29 -24.54
C LEU A 335 9.10 1.76 -25.99
N SER A 336 10.23 1.66 -26.70
CA SER A 336 10.23 1.81 -28.15
C SER A 336 9.69 0.54 -28.82
N PRO A 337 9.03 0.65 -29.99
CA PRO A 337 8.51 -0.51 -30.71
C PRO A 337 9.58 -1.58 -30.98
N GLU A 338 10.83 -1.15 -31.24
CA GLU A 338 11.94 -2.07 -31.47
C GLU A 338 12.24 -2.91 -30.22
N SER A 339 12.19 -2.30 -29.03
CA SER A 339 12.47 -3.00 -27.77
C SER A 339 11.38 -3.99 -27.41
N GLU A 340 10.12 -3.66 -27.72
CA GLU A 340 8.99 -4.58 -27.58
C GLU A 340 9.12 -5.78 -28.50
N LEU A 341 9.58 -5.57 -29.75
CA LEU A 341 9.85 -6.65 -30.72
C LEU A 341 11.00 -7.55 -30.29
N ASP A 342 12.01 -6.99 -29.63
CA ASP A 342 13.14 -7.73 -29.04
C ASP A 342 12.74 -8.48 -27.75
N GLY A 343 11.48 -8.34 -27.29
CA GLY A 343 10.95 -9.04 -26.12
C GLY A 343 11.45 -8.48 -24.79
N LEU A 344 12.03 -7.28 -24.78
CA LEU A 344 12.47 -6.60 -23.57
C LEU A 344 11.28 -5.98 -22.85
N ASP A 345 11.33 -5.95 -21.52
CA ASP A 345 10.33 -5.26 -20.72
C ASP A 345 10.88 -3.97 -20.08
N SER A 346 9.99 -3.17 -19.47
CA SER A 346 10.39 -1.92 -18.82
C SER A 346 11.29 -2.14 -17.61
N ASP A 347 11.15 -3.26 -16.88
CA ASP A 347 11.97 -3.54 -15.72
C ASP A 347 13.41 -3.86 -16.14
N ASP A 348 13.63 -4.58 -17.24
CA ASP A 348 14.95 -4.89 -17.81
C ASP A 348 15.73 -3.62 -18.16
N LEU A 349 15.10 -2.72 -18.93
CA LEU A 349 15.71 -1.46 -19.35
C LEU A 349 15.99 -0.54 -18.15
N LEU A 350 15.06 -0.44 -17.20
CA LEU A 350 15.22 0.37 -16.00
C LEU A 350 16.30 -0.20 -15.08
N ALA A 351 16.40 -1.52 -14.93
CA ALA A 351 17.44 -2.16 -14.12
C ALA A 351 18.84 -1.89 -14.71
N ALA A 352 19.01 -2.03 -16.03
CA ALA A 352 20.25 -1.71 -16.72
C ALA A 352 20.62 -0.23 -16.57
N LEU A 353 19.65 0.67 -16.72
CA LEU A 353 19.83 2.10 -16.54
C LEU A 353 20.28 2.46 -15.11
N VAL A 354 19.58 1.95 -14.10
CA VAL A 354 19.89 2.24 -12.69
C VAL A 354 21.27 1.72 -12.30
N ALA A 355 21.69 0.58 -12.86
CA ALA A 355 23.02 0.04 -12.67
C ALA A 355 24.13 0.92 -13.29
N GLN A 356 23.85 1.58 -14.42
CA GLN A 356 24.82 2.43 -15.11
C GLN A 356 24.96 3.83 -14.51
N VAL A 357 23.88 4.39 -13.95
CA VAL A 357 23.93 5.73 -13.34
C VAL A 357 24.74 5.68 -12.04
N ALA A 358 25.87 6.39 -12.02
CA ALA A 358 26.77 6.42 -10.87
C ALA A 358 26.07 6.96 -9.61
N ALA A 359 26.07 6.13 -8.57
CA ALA A 359 25.62 6.50 -7.23
C ALA A 359 26.63 7.47 -6.58
N PRO A 360 26.16 8.48 -5.82
CA PRO A 360 27.04 9.37 -5.09
C PRO A 360 27.73 8.62 -3.94
N ARG A 361 28.94 9.06 -3.59
CA ARG A 361 29.61 8.65 -2.33
C ARG A 361 29.13 9.62 -1.26
N VAL A 362 28.34 9.13 -0.30
CA VAL A 362 27.70 9.92 0.76
C VAL A 362 28.14 9.38 2.10
#